data_AF-A0A6B7Q3A8-F1
#
_entry.id   AF-A0A6B7Q3A8-F1
#
_cell.length_a   1.000
_cell.length_b   1.000
_cell.length_c   1.000
_cell.angle_alpha   90.00
_cell.angle_beta   90.00
_cell.angle_gamma   90.00
#
_symmetry.space_group_name_H-M   'P 1'
#
loop_
_entity.id
_entity.type
_entity.pdbx_description
1 polymer ?
#
loop_
_entity_poly.entity_id
_entity_poly.type
_entity_poly.pdbx_seq_one_letter_code
_entity_poly.pdbx_strand_id
1 'polypeptide(L)' 'MSTTQLPEASPRRTLLQRIFGAGLGQNLISVWVTEIGNYAFGQVVTETKVKLGRYTVLHWKTYRTPDLDREE' A
#
# COMPACT_ATOMS: atom_id res chain seq x y z
N MET A 1 38.78 7.01 -31.75
CA MET A 1 38.52 7.92 -30.63
C MET A 1 37.26 7.43 -29.94
N SER A 2 37.38 6.85 -28.75
CA SER A 2 36.25 6.27 -28.03
C SER A 2 35.59 7.34 -27.17
N THR A 3 34.37 7.73 -27.52
CA THR A 3 33.56 8.67 -26.75
C THR A 3 33.10 7.98 -25.47
N THR A 4 33.75 8.28 -24.35
CA THR A 4 33.30 7.82 -23.02
C THR A 4 32.01 8.56 -22.68
N GLN A 5 30.86 7.91 -22.87
CA GLN A 5 29.58 8.44 -22.39
C GLN A 5 29.57 8.42 -20.86
N LEU A 6 29.59 9.60 -20.24
CA LEU A 6 29.37 9.75 -18.80
C LEU A 6 27.94 9.31 -18.47
N PRO A 7 27.73 8.52 -17.40
CA PRO A 7 26.39 8.13 -17.00
C PRO A 7 25.58 9.37 -16.63
N GLU A 8 24.41 9.50 -17.26
CA GLU A 8 23.46 10.57 -16.99
C GLU A 8 23.09 10.52 -15.49
N ALA A 9 23.30 11.64 -14.78
CA ALA A 9 23.06 11.70 -13.36
C ALA A 9 21.58 11.38 -13.07
N SER A 10 21.32 10.42 -12.18
CA SER A 10 19.96 10.02 -11.82
C SER A 10 19.16 11.25 -11.39
N PRO A 11 17.92 11.45 -11.89
CA PRO A 11 17.14 12.64 -11.59
C PRO A 11 16.99 12.82 -10.06
N ARG A 12 17.34 14.01 -9.57
CA ARG A 12 17.28 14.32 -8.13
C ARG A 12 15.83 14.23 -7.65
N ARG A 13 15.61 13.48 -6.56
CA ARG A 13 14.29 13.37 -5.93
C ARG A 13 13.83 14.73 -5.40
N THR A 14 12.58 15.11 -5.69
CA THR A 14 11.98 16.34 -5.16
C THR A 14 11.79 16.26 -3.63
N LEU A 15 11.50 17.39 -2.98
CA LEU A 15 11.23 17.42 -1.54
C LEU A 15 10.08 16.47 -1.15
N LEU A 16 8.96 16.50 -1.89
CA LEU A 16 7.81 15.63 -1.64
C LEU A 16 8.17 14.15 -1.78
N GLN A 17 8.97 13.80 -2.78
CA GLN A 17 9.44 12.43 -2.97
C GLN A 17 10.37 11.96 -1.85
N ARG A 18 11.14 12.87 -1.26
CA ARG A 18 12.01 12.56 -0.12
C ARG A 18 11.21 12.40 1.18
N ILE A 19 10.24 13.28 1.42
CA ILE A 19 9.38 13.21 2.60
C ILE A 19 8.60 11.90 2.58
N PHE A 20 7.83 11.68 1.51
CA PHE A 20 6.91 10.55 1.42
C PHE A 20 7.56 9.27 0.89
N GLY A 21 8.77 9.33 0.32
CA GLY A 21 9.43 8.16 -0.25
C GLY A 21 8.76 7.63 -1.53
N ALA A 22 7.86 8.40 -2.16
CA ALA A 22 7.18 8.03 -3.40
C ALA A 22 7.95 8.58 -4.62
N GLY A 23 8.15 7.75 -5.65
CA GLY A 23 8.78 8.17 -6.91
C GLY A 23 7.82 8.90 -7.85
N LEU A 24 8.35 9.51 -8.93
CA LEU A 24 7.49 10.00 -10.02
C LEU A 24 6.75 8.80 -10.63
N GLY A 25 5.45 8.97 -10.91
CA GLY A 25 4.62 7.90 -11.47
C GLY A 25 4.14 6.85 -10.46
N GLN A 26 4.50 6.97 -9.18
CA GLN A 26 3.97 6.11 -8.11
C GLN A 26 2.84 6.81 -7.38
N ASN A 27 1.83 6.06 -6.96
CA ASN A 27 0.72 6.60 -6.17
C ASN A 27 1.23 7.07 -4.80
N LEU A 28 0.93 8.32 -4.46
CA LEU A 28 1.24 8.86 -3.13
C LEU A 28 0.34 8.24 -2.06
N ILE A 29 -0.92 7.95 -2.38
CA ILE A 29 -1.88 7.32 -1.46
C ILE A 29 -2.07 5.88 -1.92
N SER A 30 -1.99 4.92 -0.99
CA SER A 30 -2.23 3.51 -1.27
C SER A 30 -3.10 2.89 -0.19
N VAL A 31 -4.09 2.10 -0.61
CA VAL A 31 -4.93 1.31 0.29
C VAL A 31 -4.56 -0.16 0.12
N TRP A 32 -4.22 -0.80 1.23
CA TRP A 32 -3.89 -2.21 1.28
C TRP A 32 -5.00 -2.92 2.04
N VAL A 33 -5.61 -3.92 1.41
CA VAL A 33 -6.63 -4.77 2.00
C VAL A 33 -6.10 -6.20 1.93
N THR A 34 -5.99 -6.87 3.06
CA THR A 34 -5.43 -8.23 3.12
C THR A 34 -6.29 -9.08 4.05
N GLU A 35 -6.77 -10.21 3.56
CA GLU A 35 -7.35 -11.22 4.42
C GLU A 35 -6.24 -11.89 5.25
N ILE A 36 -6.31 -11.74 6.56
CA ILE A 36 -5.25 -12.20 7.49
C ILE A 36 -5.65 -13.43 8.30
N GLY A 37 -6.89 -13.89 8.17
CA GLY A 37 -7.33 -15.09 8.87
C GLY A 37 -8.77 -15.45 8.58
N ASN A 38 -9.02 -16.75 8.62
CA ASN A 38 -10.35 -17.35 8.66
C ASN A 38 -10.45 -18.11 9.99
N TYR A 39 -11.47 -17.79 10.78
CA TYR A 39 -11.69 -18.30 12.12
C TYR A 39 -12.95 -19.17 12.17
N ALA A 40 -13.25 -19.77 13.32
CA ALA A 40 -14.43 -20.60 13.52
C ALA A 40 -15.72 -19.87 13.08
N PHE A 41 -16.71 -20.63 12.59
CA PHE A 41 -17.97 -20.12 12.06
C PHE A 41 -17.81 -19.23 10.80
N GLY A 42 -16.76 -19.47 10.01
CA GLY A 42 -16.52 -18.77 8.75
C GLY A 42 -16.02 -17.34 8.90
N GLN A 43 -15.74 -16.87 10.11
CA GLN A 43 -15.34 -15.48 10.35
C GLN A 43 -14.06 -15.13 9.60
N VAL A 44 -14.17 -14.19 8.68
CA VAL A 44 -13.07 -13.61 7.90
C VAL A 44 -12.56 -12.36 8.60
N VAL A 45 -11.24 -12.26 8.73
CA VAL A 45 -10.58 -11.05 9.24
C VAL A 45 -9.78 -10.39 8.13
N THR A 46 -10.13 -9.14 7.87
CA THR A 46 -9.48 -8.30 6.87
C THR A 46 -8.68 -7.21 7.55
N GLU A 47 -7.38 -7.17 7.33
CA GLU A 47 -6.52 -6.06 7.72
C GLU A 47 -6.52 -5.00 6.62
N THR A 48 -6.80 -3.75 6.98
CA THR A 48 -6.79 -2.63 6.05
C THR A 48 -5.81 -1.55 6.50
N LYS A 49 -4.93 -1.12 5.59
CA LYS A 49 -3.93 -0.07 5.84
C LYS A 49 -4.03 1.01 4.77
N VAL A 50 -4.17 2.25 5.21
CA VAL A 50 -4.04 3.43 4.35
C VAL A 50 -2.64 3.99 4.53
N LYS A 51 -1.91 4.14 3.43
CA LYS A 51 -0.55 4.67 3.39
C LYS A 51 -0.49 5.97 2.61
N LEU A 52 0.33 6.90 3.13
CA LEU A 52 0.77 8.10 2.45
C LEU A 52 2.28 7.98 2.21
N GLY A 53 2.64 7.54 1.01
CA GLY A 53 3.99 7.09 0.67
C GLY A 53 4.43 5.96 1.60
N ARG A 54 5.53 6.16 2.33
CA ARG A 54 6.06 5.20 3.30
C ARG A 54 5.36 5.18 4.66
N TYR A 55 4.50 6.15 4.95
CA TYR A 55 3.85 6.26 6.26
C TYR A 55 2.50 5.56 6.24
N THR A 56 2.22 4.74 7.26
CA THR A 56 0.87 4.21 7.50
C THR A 56 0.12 5.23 8.33
N VAL A 57 -0.97 5.79 7.78
CA VAL A 57 -1.76 6.85 8.44
C VAL A 57 -2.99 6.29 9.12
N LEU A 58 -3.52 5.17 8.64
CA LEU A 58 -4.65 4.48 9.27
C LEU A 58 -4.45 2.98 9.11
N HIS A 59 -4.78 2.23 10.16
CA HIS A 59 -4.67 0.78 10.19
C HIS A 59 -5.78 0.21 11.08
N TRP A 60 -6.58 -0.69 10.54
CA TRP A 60 -7.62 -1.39 11.30
C TRP A 60 -7.81 -2.82 10.82
N LYS A 61 -8.51 -3.60 11.64
CA LYS A 61 -8.97 -4.95 11.31
C LYS A 61 -10.48 -4.94 11.29
N THR A 62 -11.05 -5.50 10.22
CA THR A 62 -12.48 -5.76 10.09
C THR A 62 -12.70 -7.24 10.32
N TYR A 63 -13.62 -7.58 11.21
CA TYR A 63 -14.04 -8.94 11.48
C TYR A 63 -15.42 -9.12 10.86
N ARG A 64 -15.57 -10.05 9.94
CA ARG A 64 -16.82 -10.34 9.24
C ARG A 64 -17.14 -11.81 9.39
N THR A 65 -18.28 -12.14 9.99
CA THR A 65 -18.78 -13.51 10.02
C THR A 65 -19.83 -13.68 8.91
N PRO A 66 -19.53 -14.40 7.81
CA PRO A 66 -20.52 -14.74 6.82
C PRO A 66 -21.43 -15.84 7.39
N ASP A 67 -22.57 -15.47 7.98
CA ASP A 67 -23.84 -16.24 8.00
C ASP A 67 -24.90 -15.58 8.93
N LEU A 68 -25.38 -14.40 8.53
CA LEU A 68 -26.66 -13.79 8.98
C LEU A 68 -27.41 -13.05 7.85
N ASP A 69 -26.85 -12.91 6.65
CA ASP A 69 -27.47 -12.20 5.51
C ASP A 69 -28.07 -13.14 4.44
N ARG A 70 -28.21 -14.45 4.73
CA ARG A 70 -28.89 -15.43 3.86
C ARG A 70 -30.22 -15.84 4.48
N GLU A 71 -31.20 -14.96 4.39
CA GLU A 71 -32.61 -15.33 4.29
C GLU A 71 -33.08 -14.94 2.89
N GLU A 72 -33.00 -15.89 1.93
CA GLU A 72 -33.92 -16.09 0.81
C GLU A 72 -33.60 -17.39 0.06
#